data_AF-A0A838FMG2-F1
#
_entry.id   AF-A0A838FMG2-F1
#
_cell.length_a   1.000
_cell.length_b   1.000
_cell.length_c   1.000
_cell.angle_alpha   90.00
_cell.angle_beta   90.00
_cell.angle_gamma   90.00
#
_symmetry.space_group_name_H-M   'P 1'
#
loop_
_entity.id
_entity.type
_entity.pdbx_description
1 polymer ?
#
loop_
_entity_poly.entity_id
_entity_poly.type
_entity_poly.pdbx_seq_one_letter_code
_entity_poly.pdbx_strand_id
1 'polypeptide(L)' 'MRRRTPETYEEKLAQLEELRHAAVHSASEKAVEKQHEKGKLTARERIDKLLDPGS' A
#
# COMPACT_ATOMS: atom_id res chain seq x y z
N MET A 1 -15.98 -11.71 2.53
CA MET A 1 -16.10 -12.50 3.78
C MET A 1 -14.71 -12.78 4.32
N ARG A 2 -14.40 -12.44 5.58
CA ARG A 2 -13.14 -12.86 6.21
C ARG A 2 -13.22 -14.37 6.44
N ARG A 3 -12.23 -15.11 5.93
CA ARG A 3 -12.21 -16.59 6.00
C ARG A 3 -11.94 -17.12 7.42
N ARG A 4 -11.37 -16.30 8.31
CA ARG A 4 -11.10 -16.60 9.72
C ARG A 4 -10.95 -15.29 10.50
N THR A 5 -11.43 -15.25 11.74
CA THR A 5 -11.17 -14.15 12.68
C THR A 5 -9.86 -14.44 13.41
N PRO A 6 -8.88 -13.51 13.41
CA PRO A 6 -7.66 -13.69 14.19
C PRO A 6 -7.97 -13.53 15.68
N GLU A 7 -7.51 -14.48 16.49
CA GLU A 7 -7.83 -14.54 17.92
C GLU A 7 -6.66 -14.03 18.76
N THR A 8 -5.43 -14.37 18.38
CA THR A 8 -4.23 -13.97 19.10
C THR A 8 -3.72 -12.59 18.67
N TYR A 9 -2.83 -12.02 19.48
CA TYR A 9 -2.14 -10.77 19.14
C TYR A 9 -1.32 -10.92 17.84
N GLU A 10 -0.55 -12.00 17.71
CA GLU A 10 0.30 -12.26 16.55
C GLU A 10 -0.52 -12.43 15.26
N GLU A 11 -1.64 -13.15 15.32
CA GLU A 11 -2.54 -13.31 14.17
C GLU A 11 -3.16 -11.97 13.74
N LYS A 12 -3.51 -11.11 14.70
CA LYS A 12 -4.04 -9.76 14.43
C LYS A 12 -2.97 -8.87 13.81
N LEU A 13 -1.73 -8.93 14.31
CA LEU A 13 -0.60 -8.18 13.79
C LEU A 13 -0.30 -8.59 12.34
N ALA A 14 -0.19 -9.90 12.08
CA ALA A 14 0.07 -10.42 10.74
C ALA A 14 -1.02 -10.01 9.74
N GLN A 15 -2.30 -10.09 10.14
CA GLN A 15 -3.41 -9.63 9.31
C GLN A 15 -3.33 -8.12 9.03
N LEU A 16 -2.96 -7.32 10.03
CA LEU A 16 -2.80 -5.87 9.85
C LEU A 16 -1.68 -5.54 8.86
N GLU A 17 -0.55 -6.25 8.94
CA GLU A 17 0.57 -6.09 8.02
C GLU A 17 0.20 -6.49 6.59
N GLU A 18 -0.52 -7.60 6.40
CA GLU A 18 -1.03 -8.03 5.10
C GLU A 18 -1.96 -6.96 4.49
N LEU A 19 -2.90 -6.43 5.29
CA LEU A 19 -3.81 -5.37 4.85
C LEU A 19 -3.07 -4.08 4.50
N ARG A 20 -2.05 -3.69 5.28
CA ARG A 20 -1.21 -2.54 4.97
C ARG A 20 -0.45 -2.75 3.66
N HIS A 21 0.15 -3.92 3.47
CA HIS A 21 0.87 -4.24 2.24
C HIS A 21 -0.07 -4.20 1.02
N ALA A 22 -1.26 -4.79 1.13
CA ALA A 22 -2.26 -4.78 0.06
C ALA A 22 -2.75 -3.36 -0.25
N ALA A 23 -2.90 -2.50 0.75
CA ALA A 23 -3.30 -1.11 0.56
C ALA A 23 -2.21 -0.27 -0.12
N VAL A 24 -0.94 -0.46 0.24
CA VAL A 24 0.20 0.24 -0.38
C VAL A 24 0.37 -0.16 -1.84
N HIS A 25 0.15 -1.44 -2.16
CA HIS A 25 0.32 -2.00 -3.51
C HIS A 25 -1.03 -2.18 -4.23
N SER A 26 -2.06 -1.41 -3.87
CA SER A 26 -3.41 -1.60 -4.41
C SER A 26 -3.54 -1.22 -5.89
N ALA A 27 -2.59 -0.43 -6.41
CA ALA A 27 -2.52 -0.12 -7.83
C ALA A 27 -1.91 -1.29 -8.60
N SER A 28 -2.51 -1.67 -9.72
CA SER A 28 -1.87 -2.64 -10.61
C SER A 28 -0.58 -2.04 -11.19
N GLU A 29 0.42 -2.89 -11.42
CA GLU A 29 1.69 -2.48 -12.05
C GLU A 29 1.45 -1.71 -13.36
N LYS A 30 0.46 -2.16 -14.16
CA LYS A 30 0.02 -1.47 -15.39
C LYS A 30 -0.47 -0.04 -15.16
N ALA A 31 -1.15 0.22 -14.04
CA ALA A 31 -1.65 1.56 -13.73
C ALA A 31 -0.51 2.50 -13.30
N VAL A 32 0.50 1.96 -12.60
CA VAL A 32 1.72 2.68 -12.23
C VAL A 32 2.52 3.04 -13.48
N GLU A 33 2.81 2.05 -14.33
CA GLU A 33 3.54 2.22 -15.58
C GLU A 33 2.87 3.27 -16.48
N LYS A 34 1.54 3.21 -16.64
CA LYS A 34 0.78 4.22 -17.40
C LYS A 34 0.89 5.64 -16.85
N GLN A 35 1.10 5.84 -15.54
CA GLN A 35 1.37 7.18 -14.99
C GLN A 35 2.77 7.63 -15.35
N HIS A 36 3.75 6.73 -15.22
CA HIS A 36 5.15 7.00 -15.54
C HIS A 36 5.35 7.29 -17.03
N GLU A 37 4.70 6.56 -17.93
CA GLU A 37 4.68 6.83 -19.39
C GLU A 37 4.17 8.24 -19.71
N LYS A 38 3.28 8.78 -18.88
CA LYS A 38 2.76 10.15 -19.01
C LYS A 38 3.65 11.20 -18.35
N GLY A 39 4.81 10.80 -17.83
CA GLY A 39 5.71 11.67 -17.06
C GLY A 39 5.13 12.10 -15.70
N LYS A 40 4.16 11.35 -15.16
CA LYS A 40 3.48 11.66 -13.90
C LYS A 40 3.90 10.71 -12.80
N LEU A 41 4.04 11.26 -11.60
CA LEU A 41 4.18 10.47 -10.38
C LEU A 41 2.83 9.88 -9.95
N THR A 42 2.87 8.71 -9.33
CA THR A 42 1.73 8.11 -8.61
C THR A 42 1.36 8.96 -7.40
N ALA A 43 0.17 8.73 -6.83
CA ALA A 43 -0.25 9.45 -5.63
C ALA A 43 0.72 9.24 -4.45
N ARG A 44 1.21 8.01 -4.27
CA ARG A 44 2.15 7.68 -3.18
C ARG A 44 3.50 8.37 -3.38
N GLU A 45 4.04 8.33 -4.59
CA GLU A 45 5.29 9.02 -4.95
C GLU A 45 5.21 10.53 -4.73
N ARG A 46 4.05 11.15 -4.96
CA ARG A 46 3.85 12.58 -4.69
C ARG A 46 3.89 12.87 -3.19
N ILE A 47 3.28 12.01 -2.37
CA ILE A 47 3.31 12.14 -0.91
C ILE A 47 4.74 11.98 -0.41
N ASP A 48 5.48 10.97 -0.87
CA ASP A 48 6.88 10.73 -0.48
C ASP A 48 7.80 11.87 -0.91
N LYS A 49 7.50 12.55 -2.02
CA LYS A 49 8.26 13.72 -2.46
C LYS A 49 7.92 14.99 -1.68
N LEU A 50 6.70 15.07 -1.13
CA LEU A 50 6.21 16.26 -0.43
C LEU A 50 6.62 16.26 1.05
N LEU A 51 6.62 15.10 1.69
CA LEU A 51 6.84 14.96 3.13
C LEU A 51 8.30 14.61 3.44
N ASP A 52 8.75 14.98 4.64
CA ASP A 52 10.07 14.59 5.12
C ASP A 52 10.09 13.07 5.40
N PRO A 53 11.17 12.36 5.06
CA PRO A 53 11.29 10.94 5.33
C PRO A 53 11.10 10.61 6.81
N GLY A 54 10.09 9.80 7.13
CA GLY A 54 9.80 9.35 8.50
C GLY A 54 8.86 10.26 9.31
N SER A 55 8.26 11.28 8.67
CA SER A 55 7.20 12.13 9.27
C SER A 55 5.78 11.55 9.15
#